data_AF-A0A356KXX3-F1
#
_entry.id   AF-A0A356KXX3-F1
#
_cell.length_a   1.000
_cell.length_b   1.000
_cell.length_c   1.000
_cell.angle_alpha   90.00
_cell.angle_beta   90.00
_cell.angle_gamma   90.00
#
_symmetry.space_group_name_H-M   'P 1'
#
loop_
_entity.id
_entity.type
_entity.pdbx_description
1 polymer ?
#
loop_
_entity_poly.entity_id
_entity_poly.type
_entity_poly.pdbx_seq_one_letter_code
_entity_poly.pdbx_strand_id
1 'polypeptide(L)'
;MSVTTARWNDPPTEAGERVLITRYRPRGVPKGQETWQRWDKRLAPSVELLDAYLGRRREGRKVVARDLEPISWEEFTRRFQSELEA
;
A
#
# COMPACT_ATOMS: atom_id res chain seq x y z
N MET A 1 15.05 11.88 -13.30
CA MET A 1 14.28 10.62 -13.22
C MET A 1 12.82 10.96 -13.17
N SER A 2 11.99 10.41 -14.05
CA SER A 2 10.53 10.63 -14.06
C SER A 2 9.83 9.42 -13.44
N VAL A 3 8.93 9.67 -12.48
CA VAL A 3 8.05 8.64 -11.93
C VAL A 3 6.65 8.85 -12.53
N THR A 4 6.07 7.78 -13.06
CA THR A 4 4.70 7.75 -13.56
C THR A 4 3.87 6.77 -12.74
N THR A 5 2.63 7.11 -12.43
CA THR A 5 1.71 6.23 -11.68
C THR A 5 0.84 5.43 -12.63
N ALA A 6 0.61 4.16 -12.32
CA ALA A 6 -0.36 3.28 -12.98
C ALA A 6 -1.07 2.42 -11.94
N ARG A 7 -2.27 1.91 -12.23
CA ARG A 7 -2.94 0.94 -11.37
C ARG A 7 -2.26 -0.42 -11.49
N TRP A 8 -2.41 -1.23 -10.45
CA TRP A 8 -1.83 -2.59 -10.42
C TRP A 8 -2.43 -3.53 -11.47
N ASN A 9 -3.62 -3.24 -11.99
CA ASN A 9 -4.29 -4.04 -13.02
C ASN A 9 -4.22 -3.40 -14.42
N ASP A 10 -3.54 -2.27 -14.57
CA ASP A 10 -3.36 -1.66 -15.89
C ASP A 10 -2.37 -2.49 -16.71
N PRO A 11 -2.63 -2.69 -18.02
CA PRO A 11 -1.75 -3.47 -18.88
C PRO A 11 -0.31 -2.91 -18.85
N PRO A 12 0.72 -3.75 -19.04
CA PRO A 12 2.09 -3.29 -19.22
C PRO A 12 2.19 -2.27 -20.35
N THR A 13 2.79 -1.12 -20.05
CA THR A 13 3.24 -0.14 -21.04
C THR A 13 4.75 -0.26 -21.18
N GLU A 14 5.35 0.38 -22.20
CA GLU A 14 6.81 0.52 -22.34
C GLU A 14 7.45 1.44 -21.28
N ALA A 15 6.75 1.75 -20.19
CA ALA A 15 7.37 2.35 -19.03
C ALA A 15 8.50 1.44 -18.51
N GLY A 16 9.50 2.02 -17.83
CA GLY A 16 10.62 1.29 -17.23
C GLY A 16 10.19 0.29 -16.15
N GLU A 17 11.05 0.04 -15.15
CA GLU A 17 10.70 -0.88 -14.05
C GLU A 17 9.41 -0.46 -13.33
N ARG A 18 8.39 -1.32 -13.33
CA ARG A 18 7.14 -1.16 -12.58
C ARG A 18 7.29 -1.79 -11.19
N VAL A 19 7.20 -0.93 -10.18
CA VAL A 19 7.23 -1.32 -8.77
C VAL A 19 5.82 -1.23 -8.18
N LEU A 20 5.31 -2.34 -7.67
CA LEU A 20 4.09 -2.35 -6.87
C LEU A 20 4.38 -1.78 -5.48
N ILE A 21 3.63 -0.74 -5.12
CA ILE A 21 3.67 -0.12 -3.79
C ILE A 21 2.31 -0.33 -3.12
N THR A 22 2.21 -1.40 -2.33
CA THR A 22 1.05 -1.69 -1.47
C THR A 22 1.50 -2.43 -0.22
N ARG A 23 0.75 -2.30 0.88
CA ARG A 23 1.03 -3.11 2.08
C ARG A 23 0.63 -4.57 1.91
N TYR A 24 -0.49 -4.82 1.25
CA TYR A 24 -1.01 -6.16 0.96
C TYR A 24 -1.10 -6.38 -0.54
N ARG A 25 -0.60 -7.52 -1.02
CA ARG A 25 -0.69 -7.89 -2.43
C ARG A 25 -2.16 -7.85 -2.88
N PRO A 26 -2.49 -7.22 -4.01
CA PRO A 26 -3.83 -7.26 -4.58
C PRO A 26 -4.34 -8.70 -4.67
N ARG A 27 -5.59 -8.89 -4.24
CA ARG A 27 -6.30 -10.16 -4.43
C ARG A 27 -6.86 -10.17 -5.86
N GLY A 28 -6.77 -11.31 -6.56
CA GLY A 28 -7.30 -11.45 -7.93
C GLY A 28 -6.25 -11.43 -9.04
N VAL A 29 -4.96 -11.31 -8.73
CA VAL A 29 -3.87 -11.52 -9.71
C VAL A 29 -3.23 -12.88 -9.47
N PRO A 30 -3.35 -13.85 -10.39
CA PRO A 30 -2.60 -15.09 -10.33
C PRO A 30 -1.08 -14.84 -10.33
N LYS A 31 -0.31 -15.76 -9.74
CA LYS A 31 1.14 -15.73 -9.88
C LYS A 31 1.51 -15.95 -11.34
N GLY A 32 2.41 -15.14 -11.89
CA GLY A 32 2.79 -15.11 -13.30
C GLY A 32 1.95 -14.18 -14.18
N GLN A 33 0.91 -13.54 -13.62
CA GLN A 33 0.10 -12.53 -14.33
C GLN A 33 0.22 -11.15 -13.69
N GLU A 34 1.21 -10.94 -12.83
CA GLU A 34 1.53 -9.63 -12.28
C GLU A 34 1.93 -8.65 -13.40
N THR A 35 1.40 -7.43 -13.32
CA THR A 35 1.77 -6.33 -14.24
C THR A 35 2.99 -5.55 -13.74
N TRP A 36 3.55 -5.93 -12.59
CA TRP A 36 4.69 -5.31 -11.93
C TRP A 36 5.87 -6.29 -11.87
N GLN A 37 7.10 -5.77 -11.92
CA GLN A 37 8.32 -6.58 -11.82
C GLN A 37 8.76 -6.79 -10.37
N ARG A 38 8.55 -5.78 -9.50
CA ARG A 38 8.92 -5.84 -8.08
C ARG A 38 7.77 -5.42 -7.19
N TRP A 39 7.64 -6.05 -6.03
CA TRP A 39 6.79 -5.56 -4.93
C TRP A 39 7.67 -5.07 -3.79
N ASP A 40 7.64 -3.76 -3.52
CA ASP A 40 8.44 -3.17 -2.45
C ASP A 40 7.57 -2.70 -1.27
N LYS A 41 7.48 -3.56 -0.25
CA LYS A 41 6.71 -3.29 0.97
C LYS A 41 7.36 -2.23 1.87
N ARG A 42 8.62 -1.86 1.64
CA ARG A 42 9.28 -0.79 2.40
C ARG A 42 8.76 0.58 2.01
N LEU A 43 8.26 0.71 0.78
CA LEU A 43 7.64 1.93 0.26
C LEU A 43 6.15 2.03 0.57
N ALA A 44 5.57 1.09 1.30
CA ALA A 44 4.15 1.11 1.69
C ALA A 44 3.98 1.70 3.10
N PRO A 45 2.79 2.22 3.47
CA PRO A 45 2.50 2.64 4.85
C PRO A 45 2.51 1.43 5.78
N SER A 46 2.94 1.56 7.04
CA SER A 46 2.93 0.46 8.01
C SER A 46 1.56 -0.20 8.13
N VAL A 47 1.56 -1.38 8.72
CA VAL A 47 0.34 -2.16 8.89
C VAL A 47 -0.62 -1.46 9.87
N GLU A 48 -0.05 -0.85 10.90
CA GLU A 48 -0.72 -0.09 11.95
C GLU A 48 -1.28 1.23 11.39
N LEU A 49 -0.49 1.95 10.59
CA LEU A 49 -0.93 3.19 9.95
C LEU A 49 -2.07 2.95 8.96
N LEU A 50 -1.97 1.89 8.16
CA LEU A 50 -3.04 1.50 7.23
C LEU A 50 -4.31 1.09 7.97
N ASP A 51 -4.20 0.43 9.12
CA ASP A 51 -5.36 0.09 9.94
C ASP A 51 -6.03 1.32 10.54
N ALA A 52 -5.25 2.26 11.08
CA ALA A 52 -5.78 3.53 11.59
C ALA A 52 -6.53 4.31 10.50
N TYR A 53 -6.01 4.35 9.28
CA TYR A 53 -6.67 5.01 8.16
C TYR A 53 -7.93 4.28 7.69
N LEU A 54 -8.00 2.96 7.84
CA LEU A 54 -9.16 2.16 7.45
C LEU A 54 -10.16 1.95 8.59
N GLY A 55 -10.00 2.62 9.74
CA GLY A 55 -10.90 2.46 10.88
C GLY A 55 -10.85 1.06 11.49
N ARG A 56 -9.65 0.45 11.53
CA ARG A 56 -9.43 -0.91 12.04
C ARG A 56 -8.48 -0.91 13.21
N ARG A 57 -8.66 -1.89 14.10
CA ARG A 57 -7.68 -2.20 15.16
C ARG A 57 -7.26 -3.66 15.07
N ARG A 58 -5.97 -3.91 15.27
CA ARG A 58 -5.40 -5.25 15.32
C ARG A 58 -4.79 -5.59 16.67
N GLU A 59 -4.80 -6.87 16.98
CA GLU A 59 -4.00 -7.48 18.06
C GLU A 59 -3.15 -8.58 17.42
N GLY A 60 -1.84 -8.37 17.43
CA GLY A 60 -0.91 -9.18 16.64
C GLY A 60 -1.28 -9.17 15.14
N ARG A 61 -1.60 -10.35 14.60
CA ARG A 61 -1.95 -10.52 13.17
C ARG A 61 -3.45 -10.43 12.89
N LYS A 62 -4.31 -10.34 13.91
CA LYS A 62 -5.76 -10.38 13.76
C LYS A 62 -6.35 -8.99 13.85
N VAL A 63 -7.23 -8.64 12.92
CA VAL A 63 -8.10 -7.46 13.06
C VAL A 63 -9.20 -7.83 14.04
N VAL A 64 -9.24 -7.13 15.18
CA VAL A 64 -10.17 -7.40 16.29
C VAL A 64 -11.33 -6.41 16.35
N ALA A 65 -11.18 -5.24 15.72
CA ALA A 65 -12.25 -4.26 15.58
C ALA A 65 -12.23 -3.63 14.19
N ARG A 66 -13.42 -3.28 13.72
CA ARG A 66 -13.71 -2.62 12.44
C ARG A 66 -14.65 -1.44 12.72
N ASP A 67 -14.81 -0.57 11.73
CA ASP A 67 -15.75 0.55 11.77
C ASP A 67 -15.46 1.55 12.91
N LEU A 68 -14.18 1.69 13.27
CA LEU A 68 -13.70 2.75 14.15
C LEU A 68 -13.58 4.07 13.37
N GLU A 69 -13.61 5.19 14.08
CA GLU A 69 -13.31 6.50 13.48
C GLU A 69 -11.91 6.47 12.84
N PRO A 70 -11.80 6.60 11.50
CA PRO A 70 -10.52 6.56 10.82
C PRO A 70 -9.77 7.89 11.02
N ILE A 71 -8.44 7.84 10.95
CA ILE A 71 -7.66 9.09 10.84
C ILE A 71 -7.94 9.76 9.50
N SER A 72 -7.83 11.09 9.45
CA SER A 72 -7.98 11.84 8.21
C SER A 72 -6.89 11.51 7.19
N TRP A 73 -7.16 11.82 5.92
CA TRP A 73 -6.17 11.69 4.84
C TRP A 73 -4.90 12.53 5.10
N GLU A 74 -5.08 13.74 5.65
CA GLU A 74 -3.96 14.63 5.99
C GLU A 74 -3.06 14.01 7.06
N GLU A 75 -3.66 13.46 8.12
CA GLU A 75 -2.92 12.82 9.19
C GLU A 75 -2.23 11.53 8.72
N PHE A 76 -2.90 10.75 7.88
CA PHE A 76 -2.30 9.57 7.25
C PHE A 76 -1.08 9.93 6.42
N THR A 77 -1.18 10.96 5.58
CA THR A 77 -0.08 11.42 4.71
C THR A 77 1.10 11.91 5.53
N ARG A 78 0.85 12.71 6.57
CA ARG A 78 1.88 13.22 7.48
C ARG A 78 2.65 12.08 8.14
N ARG A 79 1.94 11.10 8.72
CA ARG A 79 2.58 9.95 9.38
C ARG A 79 3.33 9.06 8.38
N PHE A 80 2.77 8.86 7.19
CA PHE A 80 3.41 8.03 6.17
C PHE A 80 4.73 8.64 5.69
N GLN A 81 4.80 9.97 5.53
CA GLN A 81 6.06 10.65 5.24
C GLN A 81 7.09 10.42 6.34
N SER A 82 6.71 10.53 7.61
CA SER A 82 7.61 10.22 8.72
C SER A 82 8.09 8.76 8.74
N GLU A 83 7.27 7.80 8.30
CA GLU A 83 7.70 6.40 8.16
C GLU A 83 8.71 6.19 7.03
N LEU A 84 8.69 7.01 5.99
CA LEU A 84 9.64 6.93 4.87
C LEU A 84 11.00 7.58 5.18
N GLU A 85 11.02 8.51 6.13
CA GLU A 85 12.23 9.23 6.57
C GLU A 85 12.98 8.54 7.72
N ALA A 86 12.38 7.52 8.33
CA ALA A 86 12.92 6.74 9.46
C ALA A 86 13.79 5.56 9.01
#